data_AF-F7RKV3-F1
#
_entry.id   AF-F7RKV3-F1
#
_cell.length_a   1.000
_cell.length_b   1.000
_cell.length_c   1.000
_cell.angle_alpha   90.00
_cell.angle_beta   90.00
_cell.angle_gamma   90.00
#
_symmetry.space_group_name_H-M   'P 1'
#
loop_
_entity.id
_entity.type
_entity.pdbx_description
1 polymer ?
#
loop_
_entity_poly.entity_id
_entity_poly.type
_entity_poly.pdbx_seq_one_letter_code
_entity_poly.pdbx_strand_id
1 'polypeptide(L)'
;MTVVEFIDNKAPQLALYGKAFLSDELDFHEVQLYLWDTLEEWQQLVPTGEAQTETEKVFWHVLHSFNKWPDWMIRGNHYLRKHIDDCCDFLSLGGRMPAGCIGIRP
;
A
#
# COMPACT_ATOMS: atom_id res chain seq x y z
N MET A 1 -18.86 -5.35 -4.20
CA MET A 1 -17.84 -4.85 -3.26
C MET A 1 -17.90 -3.34 -3.29
N THR A 2 -18.00 -2.69 -2.15
CA THR A 2 -17.88 -1.22 -2.04
C THR A 2 -16.40 -0.82 -2.03
N VAL A 3 -16.12 0.47 -2.24
CA VAL A 3 -14.75 1.01 -2.13
C VAL A 3 -14.16 0.73 -0.74
N VAL A 4 -14.96 0.91 0.31
CA VAL A 4 -14.52 0.68 1.70
C VAL A 4 -14.18 -0.79 1.92
N GLU A 5 -15.06 -1.71 1.49
CA GLU A 5 -14.80 -3.15 1.59
C GLU A 5 -13.55 -3.58 0.82
N PHE A 6 -13.30 -2.99 -0.35
CA PHE A 6 -12.09 -3.28 -1.13
C PHE A 6 -10.83 -2.88 -0.35
N ILE A 7 -10.79 -1.65 0.16
CA ILE A 7 -9.66 -1.14 0.93
C ILE A 7 -9.45 -1.95 2.20
N ASP A 8 -10.51 -2.25 2.96
CA ASP A 8 -10.41 -3.01 4.20
C ASP A 8 -9.89 -4.43 3.98
N ASN A 9 -10.22 -5.06 2.85
CA ASN A 9 -9.72 -6.38 2.51
C ASN A 9 -8.27 -6.35 1.99
N LYS A 10 -7.90 -5.34 1.18
CA LYS A 10 -6.59 -5.26 0.51
C LYS A 10 -5.51 -4.61 1.36
N ALA A 11 -5.85 -3.70 2.26
CA ALA A 11 -4.88 -3.02 3.11
C ALA A 11 -4.00 -3.97 3.95
N PRO A 12 -4.55 -4.97 4.67
CA PRO A 12 -3.73 -5.92 5.41
C PRO A 12 -2.86 -6.79 4.49
N GLN A 13 -3.36 -7.11 3.28
CA GLN A 13 -2.61 -7.89 2.29
C GLN A 13 -1.41 -7.07 1.78
N LEU A 14 -1.62 -5.83 1.35
CA LEU A 14 -0.54 -4.94 0.91
C LEU A 14 0.52 -4.77 2.00
N ALA A 15 0.10 -4.66 3.26
CA ALA A 15 1.01 -4.57 4.38
C ALA A 15 1.85 -5.84 4.57
N LEU A 16 1.24 -7.02 4.45
CA LEU A 16 1.95 -8.31 4.53
C LEU A 16 2.99 -8.43 3.41
N TYR A 17 2.61 -8.16 2.16
CA TYR A 17 3.53 -8.19 1.01
C TYR A 17 4.68 -7.19 1.19
N GLY A 18 4.36 -5.97 1.62
CA GLY A 18 5.35 -4.93 1.89
C GLY A 18 6.33 -5.34 2.98
N LYS A 19 5.85 -5.84 4.12
CA LYS A 19 6.69 -6.31 5.23
C LYS A 19 7.56 -7.50 4.81
N ALA A 20 7.01 -8.48 4.07
CA ALA A 20 7.78 -9.62 3.58
C ALA A 20 8.89 -9.19 2.61
N PHE A 21 8.61 -8.25 1.70
CA PHE A 21 9.65 -7.68 0.83
C PHE A 21 10.72 -6.92 1.63
N LEU A 22 10.31 -6.11 2.61
CA LEU A 22 11.26 -5.41 3.45
C LEU A 22 12.13 -6.41 4.23
N SER A 23 11.57 -7.49 4.77
CA SER A 23 12.31 -8.53 5.49
C SER A 23 13.14 -9.47 4.62
N ASP A 24 13.19 -9.26 3.30
CA ASP A 24 13.89 -10.12 2.34
C ASP A 24 13.31 -11.53 2.21
N GLU A 25 12.04 -11.70 2.58
CA GLU A 25 11.29 -12.97 2.49
C GLU A 25 10.51 -13.10 1.18
N LEU A 26 10.35 -11.97 0.45
CA LEU A 26 9.58 -11.90 -0.79
C LEU A 26 10.36 -11.12 -1.86
N ASP A 27 10.38 -11.66 -3.08
CA ASP A 27 10.95 -10.97 -4.23
C ASP A 27 10.11 -9.75 -4.60
N PHE A 28 10.75 -8.70 -5.10
CA PHE A 28 10.06 -7.47 -5.48
C PHE A 28 9.05 -7.70 -6.61
N HIS A 29 9.33 -8.64 -7.52
CA HIS A 29 8.43 -9.01 -8.61
C HIS A 29 7.07 -9.48 -8.09
N GLU A 30 7.03 -10.24 -7.00
CA GLU A 30 5.77 -10.70 -6.40
C GLU A 30 4.95 -9.54 -5.83
N VAL A 31 5.61 -8.53 -5.24
CA VAL A 31 4.94 -7.29 -4.84
C VAL A 31 4.35 -6.62 -6.08
N GLN A 32 5.11 -6.48 -7.17
CA GLN A 32 4.64 -5.84 -8.39
C GLN A 32 3.44 -6.56 -9.02
N LEU A 33 3.45 -7.89 -9.07
CA LEU A 33 2.30 -8.67 -9.53
C LEU A 33 1.05 -8.36 -8.68
N TYR A 34 1.20 -8.39 -7.35
CA TYR A 34 0.11 -8.04 -6.44
C TYR A 34 -0.43 -6.61 -6.70
N LEU A 35 0.44 -5.62 -6.96
CA LEU A 35 -0.02 -4.26 -7.28
C LEU A 35 -0.85 -4.24 -8.56
N TRP A 36 -0.41 -4.95 -9.60
CA TRP A 36 -1.13 -5.02 -10.87
C TRP A 36 -2.50 -5.67 -10.72
N ASP A 37 -2.58 -6.82 -10.05
CA ASP A 37 -3.85 -7.52 -9.78
C ASP A 37 -4.80 -6.63 -8.97
N THR A 38 -4.26 -5.89 -7.99
CA THR A 38 -5.03 -4.97 -7.16
C THR A 38 -5.56 -3.79 -7.97
N LEU A 39 -4.77 -3.23 -8.88
CA LEU A 39 -5.21 -2.14 -9.77
C LEU A 39 -6.23 -2.62 -10.80
N GLU A 40 -6.09 -3.83 -11.33
CA GLU A 40 -7.06 -4.43 -12.25
C GLU A 40 -8.41 -4.63 -11.55
N GLU A 41 -8.42 -5.17 -10.33
CA GLU A 41 -9.65 -5.32 -9.54
C GLU A 41 -10.26 -3.95 -9.19
N TRP A 42 -9.44 -2.95 -8.87
CA TRP A 42 -9.90 -1.59 -8.60
C TRP A 42 -10.67 -0.98 -9.79
N GLN A 43 -10.19 -1.19 -11.03
CA GLN A 43 -10.84 -0.66 -12.23
C GLN A 43 -12.26 -1.22 -12.45
N GLN A 44 -12.58 -2.38 -11.88
CA GLN A 44 -13.93 -2.96 -11.96
C GLN A 44 -14.92 -2.31 -10.99
N LEU A 45 -14.43 -1.53 -10.01
CA LEU A 45 -15.26 -0.82 -9.05
C LEU A 45 -15.67 0.53 -9.65
N VAL A 46 -16.93 0.93 -9.43
CA VAL A 46 -17.39 2.29 -9.73
C VAL A 46 -17.23 3.12 -8.46
N PRO A 47 -16.15 3.91 -8.30
CA PRO A 47 -15.93 4.65 -7.07
C PRO A 47 -17.04 5.68 -6.88
N THR A 48 -17.85 5.46 -5.86
CA THR A 48 -18.95 6.34 -5.47
C THR A 48 -18.59 6.99 -4.12
N GLY A 49 -18.67 8.32 -4.04
CA GLY A 49 -18.40 9.08 -2.82
C GLY A 49 -17.11 9.92 -2.85
N GLU A 50 -17.08 10.94 -1.98
CA GLU A 50 -16.04 12.00 -1.95
C GLU A 50 -15.00 11.83 -0.81
N ALA A 51 -15.19 10.91 0.13
CA ALA A 51 -14.32 10.80 1.30
C ALA A 51 -13.35 9.61 1.20
N GLN A 52 -12.04 9.90 1.15
CA GLN A 52 -10.99 8.92 1.39
C GLN A 52 -10.73 8.81 2.90
N THR A 53 -10.87 7.61 3.44
CA THR A 53 -10.49 7.32 4.83
C THR A 53 -8.97 7.46 4.99
N GLU A 54 -8.48 7.58 6.23
CA GLU A 54 -7.03 7.57 6.50
C GLU A 54 -6.38 6.27 6.00
N THR A 55 -7.06 5.13 6.19
CA THR A 55 -6.66 3.82 5.64
C THR A 55 -6.53 3.86 4.13
N GLU A 56 -7.52 4.40 3.41
CA GLU A 56 -7.47 4.51 1.95
C GLU A 56 -6.30 5.39 1.49
N LYS A 57 -6.04 6.51 2.18
CA LYS A 57 -4.89 7.37 1.86
C LYS A 57 -3.56 6.65 2.08
N VAL A 58 -3.40 5.93 3.18
CA VAL A 58 -2.16 5.18 3.42
C VAL A 58 -2.02 4.02 2.44
N PHE A 59 -3.11 3.33 2.11
CA PHE A 59 -3.13 2.25 1.14
C PHE A 59 -2.60 2.72 -0.22
N TRP A 60 -3.19 3.79 -0.78
CA TRP A 60 -2.75 4.32 -2.07
C TRP A 60 -1.34 4.89 -2.03
N HIS A 61 -0.92 5.46 -0.88
CA HIS A 61 0.44 5.95 -0.69
C HIS A 61 1.48 4.82 -0.76
N VAL A 62 1.21 3.70 -0.08
CA VAL A 62 2.11 2.52 -0.08
C VAL A 62 2.13 1.87 -1.46
N LEU A 63 0.96 1.65 -2.07
CA LEU A 63 0.84 1.09 -3.41
C LEU A 63 1.62 1.92 -4.42
N HIS A 64 1.45 3.26 -4.38
CA HIS A 64 2.20 4.17 -5.24
C HIS A 64 3.71 4.11 -4.95
N SER A 65 4.12 4.01 -3.67
CA SER A 65 5.54 3.96 -3.31
C SER A 65 6.23 2.73 -3.91
N PHE A 66 5.60 1.57 -3.87
CA PHE A 66 6.13 0.35 -4.49
C PHE A 66 6.08 0.40 -6.02
N ASN A 67 5.09 1.05 -6.62
CA ASN A 67 5.06 1.22 -8.08
C ASN A 67 6.11 2.23 -8.59
N LYS A 68 6.40 3.28 -7.79
CA LYS A 68 7.29 4.37 -8.18
C LYS A 68 8.77 4.02 -8.06
N TRP A 69 9.14 3.33 -6.99
CA TRP A 69 10.54 3.11 -6.65
C TRP A 69 10.98 1.69 -6.97
N PRO A 70 12.15 1.50 -7.60
CA PRO A 70 12.71 0.18 -7.77
C PRO A 70 13.19 -0.40 -6.44
N ASP A 71 13.30 -1.73 -6.39
CA ASP A 71 13.70 -2.52 -5.22
C ASP A 71 14.98 -1.99 -4.54
N TRP A 72 16.03 -1.71 -5.31
CA TRP A 72 17.32 -1.26 -4.81
C TRP A 72 17.22 0.10 -4.11
N MET A 73 16.29 0.97 -4.53
CA MET A 73 16.08 2.26 -3.90
C MET A 73 15.34 2.13 -2.57
N ILE A 74 14.33 1.27 -2.51
CA ILE A 74 13.59 1.00 -1.27
C ILE A 74 14.52 0.34 -0.25
N ARG A 75 15.37 -0.60 -0.68
CA ARG A 75 16.33 -1.28 0.20
C ARG A 75 17.47 -0.38 0.65
N GLY A 76 18.01 0.44 -0.25
CA GLY A 76 19.17 1.30 0.01
C GLY A 76 18.84 2.58 0.81
N ASN A 77 17.59 3.05 0.79
CA ASN A 77 17.20 4.27 1.48
C ASN A 77 16.49 3.94 2.81
N HIS A 78 17.21 4.08 3.92
CA HIS A 78 16.68 3.80 5.26
C HIS A 78 15.45 4.63 5.63
N TYR A 79 15.35 5.89 5.19
CA TYR A 79 14.19 6.73 5.46
C TYR A 79 12.96 6.24 4.71
N LEU A 80 13.11 5.95 3.42
CA LEU A 80 12.02 5.42 2.58
C LEU A 80 11.55 4.05 3.10
N ARG A 81 12.51 3.17 3.39
CA ARG A 81 12.25 1.85 3.97
C ARG A 81 11.43 1.95 5.25
N LYS A 82 11.90 2.76 6.21
CA LYS A 82 11.20 2.96 7.48
C LYS A 82 9.83 3.58 7.28
N HIS A 83 9.70 4.55 6.40
CA HIS A 83 8.41 5.18 6.10
C HIS A 83 7.39 4.15 5.56
N ILE A 84 7.81 3.30 4.63
CA ILE A 84 6.95 2.21 4.11
C ILE A 84 6.61 1.22 5.23
N ASP A 85 7.59 0.85 6.07
CA ASP A 85 7.39 -0.05 7.20
C ASP A 85 6.34 0.47 8.20
N ASP A 86 6.44 1.75 8.59
CA ASP A 86 5.49 2.45 9.46
C ASP A 86 4.08 2.49 8.84
N CYS A 87 3.98 2.65 7.51
CA CYS A 87 2.71 2.60 6.79
C CYS A 87 2.11 1.20 6.79
N CYS A 88 2.92 0.16 6.57
CA CYS A 88 2.47 -1.23 6.63
C CYS A 88 1.96 -1.60 8.04
N ASP A 89 2.61 -1.10 9.10
CA ASP A 89 2.13 -1.30 10.47
C ASP A 89 0.75 -0.67 10.69
N PHE A 90 0.55 0.56 10.21
CA PHE A 90 -0.76 1.22 10.27
C PHE A 90 -1.84 0.44 9.49
N LEU A 91 -1.53 -0.07 8.30
CA LEU A 91 -2.49 -0.86 7.50
C LEU A 91 -2.83 -2.22 8.12
N SER A 92 -1.95 -2.78 8.96
CA SER A 92 -2.17 -4.10 9.59
C SER A 92 -2.81 -4.02 10.97
N LEU A 93 -2.37 -3.06 11.80
CA LEU A 93 -2.71 -2.98 13.22
C LEU A 93 -3.60 -1.77 13.53
N GLY A 94 -3.80 -0.86 12.57
CA GLY A 94 -4.38 0.45 12.80
C GLY A 94 -3.45 1.37 13.61
N GLY A 95 -4.02 2.44 14.17
CA GLY A 95 -3.30 3.35 15.07
C GLY A 95 -3.23 4.76 14.53
N ARG A 96 -2.08 5.45 14.72
CA ARG A 96 -1.89 6.81 14.22
C ARG A 96 -1.37 6.76 12.79
N MET A 97 -2.02 7.51 11.90
CA MET A 97 -1.59 7.67 10.52
C MET A 97 -0.15 8.24 10.47
N PRO A 98 0.78 7.60 9.73
CA PRO A 98 2.12 8.14 9.54
C PRO A 98 2.10 9.50 8.85
N ALA A 99 3.05 10.36 9.21
CA ALA A 99 3.13 11.71 8.66
C ALA A 99 3.48 11.71 7.17
N GLY A 100 2.85 12.59 6.39
CA GLY A 100 3.19 12.77 4.97
C GLY A 100 2.60 11.72 4.02
N CYS A 101 1.68 10.87 4.48
CA CYS A 101 0.95 9.95 3.60
C CYS A 101 -0.15 10.69 2.83
N ILE A 102 0.07 10.90 1.53
CA ILE A 102 -0.88 11.56 0.62
C ILE A 102 -1.14 10.62 -0.55
N GLY A 103 -1.77 9.49 -0.27
CA GLY A 103 -2.26 8.59 -1.31
C GLY A 103 -3.58 9.10 -1.86
N ILE A 104 -3.69 9.08 -3.18
CA ILE A 104 -4.91 9.42 -3.90
C ILE A 104 -5.22 8.24 -4.81
N ARG A 105 -6.47 7.77 -4.75
CA ARG A 105 -6.96 6.71 -5.64
C ARG A 105 -6.81 7.11 -7.11
N PRO A 106 -6.39 6.20 -8.00
CA PRO A 106 -6.27 6.46 -9.43
C PRO A 106 -7.64 6.62 -10.11
#